data_AF-A0A497E9Q6-F1
#
_entry.id   AF-A0A497E9Q6-F1
#
_cell.length_a   1.000
_cell.length_b   1.000
_cell.length_c   1.000
_cell.angle_alpha   90.00
_cell.angle_beta   90.00
_cell.angle_gamma   90.00
#
_symmetry.space_group_name_H-M   'P 1'
#
loop_
_entity.id
_entity.type
_entity.pdbx_description
1 polymer ?
#
loop_
_entity_poly.entity_id
_entity_poly.type
_entity_poly.pdbx_seq_one_letter_code
_entity_poly.pdbx_strand_id
1 'polypeptide(L)'
;AEPIETGVLEYYTLGENRWKLTRVWPLPQTRMQRMYLSADHGLRPDPPVDQTGSDIYHVDPNTGTGQNNRWHTQVGGAPVYHPDRREADERLLVYDSPPLQTDMEITGHPVIHLNVRSTAPDGQFFAYLEAVLPDGTVKLVTEGQLRAIHRKISDDTPPYTMFGPYHSCKRADAMPLLPGEVAQIAFDLFPISVLFKAGWRIRVAIAGADKDVFAPIPGCEAPEITVERNASYQSFIDLPTILG
;
A
#
# COMPACT_ATOMS: atom_id res chain seq x y z
N ALA A 1 -5.37 3.34 -15.48
CA ALA A 1 -4.59 3.27 -16.73
C ALA A 1 -5.47 2.76 -17.85
N GLU A 2 -5.31 3.27 -19.07
CA GLU A 2 -5.98 2.70 -20.25
C GLU A 2 -5.43 1.28 -20.55
N PRO A 3 -6.26 0.35 -21.06
CA PRO A 3 -5.78 -0.99 -21.42
C PRO A 3 -4.75 -0.93 -22.55
N ILE A 4 -3.67 -1.68 -22.41
CA ILE A 4 -2.60 -1.82 -23.40
C ILE A 4 -2.73 -3.19 -24.05
N GLU A 5 -2.83 -3.24 -25.37
CA GLU A 5 -2.65 -4.49 -26.11
C GLU A 5 -1.17 -4.89 -26.08
N THR A 6 -0.90 -6.06 -25.52
CA THR A 6 0.45 -6.61 -25.37
C THR A 6 0.62 -7.86 -26.23
N GLY A 7 1.84 -8.40 -26.26
CA GLY A 7 2.02 -9.84 -26.52
C GLY A 7 1.23 -10.68 -25.50
N VAL A 8 1.24 -12.01 -25.67
CA VAL A 8 0.62 -12.88 -24.66
C VAL A 8 1.35 -12.70 -23.33
N LEU A 9 0.65 -12.20 -22.32
CA LEU A 9 1.11 -12.07 -20.95
C LEU A 9 0.62 -13.25 -20.15
N GLU A 10 1.54 -13.97 -19.54
CA GLU A 10 1.28 -15.06 -18.62
C GLU A 10 1.52 -14.58 -17.18
N TYR A 11 0.54 -14.81 -16.30
CA TYR A 11 0.60 -14.40 -14.90
C TYR A 11 0.08 -15.49 -13.98
N TYR A 12 0.66 -15.59 -12.78
CA TYR A 12 0.27 -16.59 -11.78
C TYR A 12 -0.58 -15.94 -10.69
N THR A 13 -1.74 -16.52 -10.40
CA THR A 13 -2.62 -16.05 -9.32
C THR A 13 -2.35 -16.84 -8.04
N LEU A 14 -1.73 -16.17 -7.07
CA LEU A 14 -1.47 -16.73 -5.74
C LEU A 14 -2.81 -17.06 -5.04
N GLY A 15 -2.85 -18.09 -4.19
CA GLY A 15 -4.06 -18.52 -3.50
C GLY A 15 -5.06 -19.31 -4.38
N GLU A 16 -5.13 -19.04 -5.68
CA GLU A 16 -5.76 -19.93 -6.67
C GLU A 16 -4.79 -21.01 -7.17
N ASN A 17 -3.49 -20.71 -7.15
CA ASN A 17 -2.41 -21.55 -7.64
C ASN A 17 -2.53 -21.92 -9.13
N ARG A 18 -2.80 -20.90 -9.96
CA ARG A 18 -3.07 -21.10 -11.38
C ARG A 18 -2.41 -20.05 -12.25
N TRP A 19 -1.80 -20.51 -13.34
CA TRP A 19 -1.37 -19.67 -14.45
C TRP A 19 -2.56 -19.25 -15.32
N LYS A 20 -2.57 -17.99 -15.71
CA LYS A 20 -3.59 -17.36 -16.57
C LYS A 20 -2.90 -16.59 -17.68
N LEU A 21 -3.62 -16.38 -18.78
CA LEU A 21 -3.14 -15.70 -19.98
C LEU A 21 -4.02 -14.50 -20.30
N THR A 22 -3.41 -13.41 -20.74
CA THR A 22 -4.11 -12.24 -21.29
C THR A 22 -3.32 -11.64 -22.45
N ARG A 23 -3.97 -10.82 -23.27
CA ARG A 23 -3.33 -9.94 -24.27
C ARG A 23 -3.55 -8.47 -23.96
N VAL A 24 -4.25 -8.18 -22.88
CA VAL A 24 -4.65 -6.84 -22.49
C VAL A 24 -4.30 -6.65 -21.01
N TRP A 25 -3.63 -5.55 -20.70
CA TRP A 25 -3.29 -5.17 -19.34
C TRP A 25 -3.59 -3.67 -19.09
N PRO A 26 -4.30 -3.29 -18.02
CA PRO A 26 -4.95 -4.16 -17.01
C PRO A 26 -5.99 -5.11 -17.61
N LEU A 27 -6.42 -6.12 -16.85
CA LEU A 27 -7.42 -7.06 -17.36
C LEU A 27 -8.72 -6.31 -17.70
N PRO A 28 -9.44 -6.67 -18.79
CA PRO A 28 -10.70 -6.02 -19.15
C PRO A 28 -11.77 -6.03 -18.03
N GLN A 29 -11.72 -7.05 -17.17
CA GLN A 29 -12.60 -7.24 -16.03
C GLN A 29 -12.16 -6.47 -14.78
N THR A 30 -11.00 -5.80 -14.80
CA THR A 30 -10.50 -5.02 -13.65
C THR A 30 -11.50 -3.92 -13.30
N ARG A 31 -11.83 -3.82 -12.02
CA ARG A 31 -12.56 -2.72 -11.41
C ARG A 31 -11.75 -2.20 -10.23
N MET A 32 -11.56 -0.89 -10.18
CA MET A 32 -10.93 -0.28 -9.01
C MET A 32 -11.98 -0.21 -7.90
N GLN A 33 -11.81 -1.05 -6.88
CA GLN A 33 -12.63 -1.04 -5.68
C GLN A 33 -11.91 -0.23 -4.60
N ARG A 34 -12.50 0.91 -4.24
CA ARG A 34 -12.02 1.76 -3.17
C ARG A 34 -12.40 1.20 -1.80
N MET A 35 -11.45 1.21 -0.89
CA MET A 35 -11.65 0.88 0.52
C MET A 35 -11.04 1.98 1.40
N TYR A 36 -11.88 2.67 2.16
CA TYR A 36 -11.52 3.77 3.03
C TYR A 36 -11.02 3.29 4.39
N LEU A 37 -9.99 3.95 4.89
CA LEU A 37 -9.61 3.88 6.30
C LEU A 37 -10.72 4.52 7.12
N SER A 38 -11.13 3.88 8.21
CA SER A 38 -12.29 4.27 9.00
C SER A 38 -12.05 4.08 10.50
N ALA A 39 -13.00 4.55 11.31
CA ALA A 39 -12.95 4.40 12.76
C ALA A 39 -12.75 2.93 13.19
N ASP A 40 -12.21 2.76 14.40
CA ASP A 40 -11.89 1.45 15.00
C ASP A 40 -10.93 0.62 14.14
N HIS A 41 -10.00 1.27 13.44
CA HIS A 41 -9.03 0.63 12.55
C HIS A 41 -9.71 -0.23 11.46
N GLY A 42 -10.86 0.22 10.96
CA GLY A 42 -11.61 -0.48 9.92
C GLY A 42 -11.21 -0.09 8.51
N LEU A 43 -11.32 -1.03 7.57
CA LEU A 43 -11.18 -0.81 6.14
C LEU A 43 -12.53 -1.10 5.45
N ARG A 44 -13.20 -0.07 4.90
CA ARG A 44 -14.62 -0.15 4.49
C ARG A 44 -14.86 0.42 3.09
N PRO A 45 -15.85 -0.07 2.33
CA PRO A 45 -16.17 0.48 1.01
C PRO A 45 -16.88 1.84 1.06
N ASP A 46 -17.54 2.16 2.19
CA ASP A 46 -18.26 3.42 2.37
C ASP A 46 -17.31 4.55 2.79
N PRO A 47 -17.41 5.75 2.18
CA PRO A 47 -16.58 6.89 2.57
C PRO A 47 -16.92 7.37 3.99
N PRO A 48 -15.96 7.90 4.74
CA PRO A 48 -16.23 8.49 6.05
C PRO A 48 -17.15 9.70 5.90
N VAL A 49 -18.17 9.77 6.76
CA VAL A 49 -19.15 10.88 6.80
C VAL A 49 -18.89 11.85 7.94
N ASP A 50 -18.11 11.42 8.94
CA ASP A 50 -17.75 12.25 10.08
C ASP A 50 -16.82 13.37 9.66
N GLN A 51 -17.05 14.58 10.17
CA GLN A 51 -16.24 15.76 9.86
C GLN A 51 -14.85 15.73 10.50
N THR A 52 -14.67 14.87 11.50
CA THR A 52 -13.43 14.70 12.25
C THR A 52 -13.13 13.22 12.40
N GLY A 53 -11.86 12.84 12.42
CA GLY A 53 -11.45 11.46 12.56
C GLY A 53 -10.03 11.27 12.05
N SER A 54 -9.17 10.76 12.90
CA SER A 54 -7.77 10.50 12.62
C SER A 54 -7.22 9.44 13.56
N ASP A 55 -6.16 8.77 13.16
CA ASP A 55 -5.39 7.86 14.03
C ASP A 55 -3.94 8.32 14.12
N ILE A 56 -3.36 8.23 15.32
CA ILE A 56 -1.97 8.61 15.57
C ILE A 56 -1.10 7.37 15.50
N TYR A 57 0.01 7.48 14.80
CA TYR A 57 1.04 6.47 14.67
C TYR A 57 2.39 7.05 15.04
N HIS A 58 3.02 6.48 16.07
CA HIS A 58 4.41 6.79 16.40
C HIS A 58 5.31 5.84 15.62
N VAL A 59 6.13 6.40 14.72
CA VAL A 59 7.04 5.58 13.91
C VAL A 59 8.05 4.88 14.82
N ASP A 60 8.08 3.55 14.78
CA ASP A 60 9.13 2.75 15.41
C ASP A 60 10.27 2.52 14.40
N PRO A 61 11.45 3.14 14.59
CA PRO A 61 12.59 2.97 13.67
C PRO A 61 13.15 1.55 13.67
N ASN A 62 12.75 0.69 14.61
CA ASN A 62 13.14 -0.72 14.64
C ASN A 62 12.26 -1.61 13.75
N THR A 63 11.20 -1.05 13.16
CA THR A 63 10.37 -1.74 12.18
C THR A 63 11.23 -2.22 11.01
N GLY A 64 11.02 -3.47 10.59
CA GLY A 64 11.70 -4.03 9.45
C GLY A 64 10.98 -5.24 8.87
N THR A 65 11.31 -5.58 7.63
CA THR A 65 10.75 -6.75 6.92
C THR A 65 11.70 -7.94 6.88
N GLY A 66 12.83 -7.87 7.58
CA GLY A 66 13.87 -8.89 7.58
C GLY A 66 14.68 -8.92 6.28
N GLN A 67 15.57 -9.90 6.16
CA GLN A 67 16.49 -10.03 5.02
C GLN A 67 15.96 -10.94 3.91
N ASN A 68 14.99 -11.81 4.22
CA ASN A 68 14.38 -12.75 3.28
C ASN A 68 13.18 -12.14 2.55
N ASN A 69 13.34 -10.96 1.99
CA ASN A 69 12.30 -10.22 1.28
C ASN A 69 12.71 -9.97 -0.19
N ARG A 70 11.77 -9.42 -0.98
CA ARG A 70 11.99 -9.18 -2.41
C ARG A 70 13.15 -8.22 -2.70
N TRP A 71 13.43 -7.28 -1.80
CA TRP A 71 14.45 -6.24 -2.00
C TRP A 71 15.87 -6.80 -2.10
N HIS A 72 16.13 -7.91 -1.40
CA HIS A 72 17.44 -8.55 -1.41
C HIS A 72 17.65 -9.52 -2.60
N THR A 73 16.60 -9.88 -3.33
CA THR A 73 16.69 -10.87 -4.45
C THR A 73 17.59 -10.41 -5.59
N GLN A 74 17.69 -9.10 -5.82
CA GLN A 74 18.52 -8.52 -6.88
C GLN A 74 20.01 -8.42 -6.52
N VAL A 75 20.37 -8.68 -5.25
CA VAL A 75 21.73 -8.54 -4.72
C VAL A 75 22.26 -9.85 -4.13
N GLY A 76 21.74 -10.99 -4.60
CA GLY A 76 22.18 -12.31 -4.15
C GLY A 76 21.60 -12.76 -2.81
N GLY A 77 20.47 -12.16 -2.40
CA GLY A 77 19.73 -12.55 -1.20
C GLY A 77 19.23 -14.00 -1.24
N ALA A 78 18.92 -14.51 -0.05
CA ALA A 78 18.30 -15.82 0.13
C ALA A 78 16.88 -15.87 -0.45
N PRO A 79 16.26 -17.07 -0.58
CA PRO A 79 14.87 -17.18 -0.98
C PRO A 79 13.95 -16.28 -0.14
N VAL A 80 12.95 -15.70 -0.81
CA VAL A 80 11.93 -14.88 -0.16
C VAL A 80 11.06 -15.78 0.72
N TYR A 81 10.87 -15.36 1.97
CA TYR A 81 9.96 -16.01 2.90
C TYR A 81 8.84 -15.04 3.30
N HIS A 82 7.63 -15.58 3.41
CA HIS A 82 6.46 -14.83 3.86
C HIS A 82 6.03 -15.37 5.25
N PRO A 83 6.75 -14.99 6.33
CA PRO A 83 6.40 -15.40 7.68
C PRO A 83 5.04 -14.84 8.09
N ASP A 84 4.52 -15.34 9.21
CA ASP A 84 3.40 -14.69 9.87
C ASP A 84 3.84 -13.29 10.35
N ARG A 85 3.08 -12.26 10.01
CA ARG A 85 3.42 -10.86 10.29
C ARG A 85 2.78 -10.26 11.54
N ARG A 86 1.98 -11.03 12.29
CA ARG A 86 1.30 -10.54 13.51
C ARG A 86 2.21 -9.73 14.45
N GLU A 87 3.40 -10.24 14.78
CA GLU A 87 4.34 -9.54 15.68
C GLU A 87 4.95 -8.28 15.05
N ALA A 88 5.17 -8.29 13.73
CA ALA A 88 5.67 -7.11 13.03
C ALA A 88 4.62 -6.00 13.03
N ASP A 89 3.36 -6.36 12.81
CA ASP A 89 2.22 -5.45 12.70
C ASP A 89 1.87 -4.72 14.00
N GLU A 90 2.27 -5.25 15.17
CA GLU A 90 2.12 -4.57 16.46
C GLU A 90 2.86 -3.22 16.51
N ARG A 91 3.84 -3.01 15.63
CA ARG A 91 4.61 -1.76 15.48
C ARG A 91 4.06 -0.85 14.38
N LEU A 92 2.97 -1.23 13.73
CA LEU A 92 2.41 -0.57 12.55
C LEU A 92 1.02 -0.01 12.84
N LEU A 93 0.59 0.93 12.02
CA LEU A 93 -0.81 1.36 12.01
C LEU A 93 -1.58 0.49 11.01
N VAL A 94 -2.42 -0.41 11.52
CA VAL A 94 -3.17 -1.37 10.71
C VAL A 94 -4.64 -1.00 10.55
N TYR A 95 -5.22 -1.38 9.42
CA TYR A 95 -6.65 -1.28 9.13
C TYR A 95 -7.16 -2.57 8.49
N ASP A 96 -8.21 -3.15 9.06
CA ASP A 96 -8.76 -4.44 8.65
C ASP A 96 -10.16 -4.32 8.04
N SER A 97 -10.39 -5.03 6.94
CA SER A 97 -11.74 -5.21 6.42
C SER A 97 -12.55 -6.16 7.33
N PRO A 98 -13.89 -6.15 7.25
CA PRO A 98 -14.68 -7.31 7.64
C PRO A 98 -14.21 -8.56 6.88
N PRO A 99 -14.48 -9.77 7.38
CA PRO A 99 -14.24 -10.98 6.62
C PRO A 99 -14.99 -10.91 5.29
N LEU A 100 -14.30 -11.23 4.21
CA LEU A 100 -14.87 -11.22 2.87
C LEU A 100 -16.02 -12.21 2.79
N GLN A 101 -17.13 -11.79 2.18
CA GLN A 101 -18.31 -12.65 2.01
C GLN A 101 -18.13 -13.66 0.85
N THR A 102 -17.30 -13.31 -0.13
CA THR A 102 -16.97 -14.13 -1.29
C THR A 102 -15.48 -14.04 -1.59
N ASP A 103 -14.95 -14.98 -2.37
CA ASP A 103 -13.59 -14.88 -2.90
C ASP A 103 -13.42 -13.54 -3.67
N MET A 104 -12.23 -12.95 -3.58
CA MET A 104 -11.87 -11.70 -4.25
C MET A 104 -10.49 -11.84 -4.89
N GLU A 105 -10.44 -11.76 -6.22
CA GLU A 105 -9.17 -11.69 -6.95
C GLU A 105 -8.73 -10.23 -7.07
N ILE A 106 -7.48 -9.96 -6.69
CA ILE A 106 -6.80 -8.69 -6.87
C ILE A 106 -5.69 -8.92 -7.88
N THR A 107 -5.79 -8.28 -9.05
CA THR A 107 -4.80 -8.41 -10.15
C THR A 107 -4.47 -7.04 -10.74
N GLY A 108 -3.27 -6.55 -10.46
CA GLY A 108 -2.80 -5.23 -10.87
C GLY A 108 -2.01 -4.54 -9.77
N HIS A 109 -1.95 -3.21 -9.83
CA HIS A 109 -1.34 -2.36 -8.80
C HIS A 109 -2.42 -1.81 -7.85
N PRO A 110 -2.42 -2.20 -6.56
CA PRO A 110 -3.13 -1.44 -5.54
C PRO A 110 -2.55 -0.02 -5.44
N VAL A 111 -3.37 0.98 -5.14
CA VAL A 111 -2.91 2.37 -4.99
C VAL A 111 -3.39 2.92 -3.66
N ILE A 112 -2.46 3.31 -2.79
CA ILE A 112 -2.78 3.92 -1.50
C ILE A 112 -2.82 5.45 -1.63
N HIS A 113 -3.80 6.06 -0.98
CA HIS A 113 -3.93 7.51 -0.85
C HIS A 113 -4.10 7.83 0.65
N LEU A 114 -3.14 8.55 1.20
CA LEU A 114 -3.12 8.96 2.60
C LEU A 114 -3.18 10.48 2.69
N ASN A 115 -4.00 10.98 3.59
CA ASN A 115 -3.94 12.36 4.07
C ASN A 115 -3.29 12.30 5.44
N VAL A 116 -2.12 12.90 5.60
CA VAL A 116 -1.32 12.75 6.82
C VAL A 116 -0.80 14.08 7.35
N ARG A 117 -0.67 14.20 8.66
CA ARG A 117 0.17 15.19 9.32
C ARG A 117 1.41 14.49 9.87
N SER A 118 2.54 15.18 9.88
CA SER A 118 3.78 14.68 10.49
C SER A 118 4.35 15.73 11.42
N THR A 119 5.07 15.32 12.46
CA THR A 119 5.88 16.23 13.28
C THR A 119 7.25 16.55 12.64
N ALA A 120 7.65 15.82 11.60
CA ALA A 120 8.89 16.02 10.86
C ALA A 120 8.65 16.61 9.45
N PRO A 121 9.64 17.34 8.89
CA PRO A 121 9.54 17.94 7.56
C PRO A 121 9.71 16.94 6.40
N ASP A 122 10.01 15.68 6.70
CA ASP A 122 10.12 14.58 5.75
C ASP A 122 9.75 13.27 6.46
N GLY A 123 9.70 12.17 5.72
CA GLY A 123 9.38 10.85 6.27
C GLY A 123 9.35 9.78 5.20
N GLN A 124 9.41 8.52 5.62
CA GLN A 124 9.21 7.38 4.74
C GLN A 124 7.82 6.84 5.01
N PHE A 125 7.08 6.50 3.96
CA PHE A 125 5.76 5.91 4.07
C PHE A 125 5.82 4.57 3.36
N PHE A 126 5.52 3.51 4.10
CA PHE A 126 5.37 2.16 3.59
C PHE A 126 3.91 1.77 3.75
N ALA A 127 3.35 1.13 2.72
CA ALA A 127 2.04 0.49 2.80
C ALA A 127 2.20 -0.99 2.44
N TYR A 128 1.80 -1.86 3.35
CA TYR A 128 1.74 -3.30 3.14
C TYR A 128 0.28 -3.70 2.94
N LEU A 129 -0.01 -4.37 1.83
CA LEU A 129 -1.26 -5.09 1.63
C LEU A 129 -1.06 -6.51 2.15
N GLU A 130 -1.96 -6.95 3.01
CA GLU A 130 -1.83 -8.21 3.74
C GLU A 130 -3.15 -8.98 3.76
N ALA A 131 -3.03 -10.29 3.91
CA ALA A 131 -4.16 -11.21 4.11
C ALA A 131 -4.18 -11.70 5.56
N VAL A 132 -5.28 -11.46 6.26
CA VAL A 132 -5.53 -12.03 7.59
C VAL A 132 -6.40 -13.26 7.42
N LEU A 133 -5.86 -14.42 7.77
CA LEU A 133 -6.55 -15.70 7.70
C LEU A 133 -7.54 -15.88 8.87
N PRO A 134 -8.50 -16.82 8.78
CA PRO A 134 -9.49 -17.03 9.85
C PRO A 134 -8.90 -17.43 11.21
N ASP A 135 -7.69 -18.01 11.24
CA ASP A 135 -6.94 -18.35 12.45
C ASP A 135 -6.12 -17.17 13.01
N GLY A 136 -6.17 -16.01 12.34
CA GLY A 136 -5.45 -14.79 12.69
C GLY A 136 -4.05 -14.68 12.09
N THR A 137 -3.54 -15.69 11.37
CA THR A 137 -2.24 -15.57 10.69
C THR A 137 -2.27 -14.45 9.65
N VAL A 138 -1.24 -13.62 9.63
CA VAL A 138 -1.10 -12.51 8.68
C VAL A 138 -0.05 -12.84 7.63
N LYS A 139 -0.39 -12.69 6.35
CA LYS A 139 0.51 -12.89 5.21
C LYS A 139 0.69 -11.62 4.40
N LEU A 140 1.94 -11.21 4.19
CA LEU A 140 2.27 -10.16 3.23
C LEU A 140 1.85 -10.58 1.82
N VAL A 141 1.06 -9.73 1.17
CA VAL A 141 0.62 -9.91 -0.22
C VAL A 141 1.50 -9.08 -1.15
N THR A 142 1.56 -7.77 -0.92
CA THR A 142 2.45 -6.87 -1.65
C THR A 142 2.70 -5.60 -0.84
N GLU A 143 3.58 -4.73 -1.33
CA GLU A 143 3.96 -3.51 -0.66
C GLU A 143 4.30 -2.39 -1.65
N GLY A 144 4.37 -1.18 -1.14
CA GLY A 144 4.82 0.01 -1.85
C GLY A 144 5.37 1.02 -0.84
N GLN A 145 6.11 2.00 -1.35
CA GLN A 145 6.73 2.99 -0.49
C GLN A 145 7.03 4.28 -1.22
N LEU A 146 6.97 5.38 -0.48
CA LEU A 146 7.33 6.71 -0.94
C LEU A 146 8.01 7.50 0.17
N ARG A 147 9.05 8.27 -0.17
CA ARG A 147 9.59 9.30 0.71
C ARG A 147 8.80 10.59 0.51
N ALA A 148 8.40 11.24 1.60
CA ALA A 148 7.51 12.38 1.61
C ALA A 148 7.98 13.53 0.71
N ILE A 149 9.28 13.82 0.69
CA ILE A 149 9.84 14.88 -0.17
C ILE A 149 9.54 14.68 -1.67
N HIS A 150 9.21 13.46 -2.11
CA HIS A 150 8.86 13.13 -3.48
C HIS A 150 7.34 13.11 -3.74
N ARG A 151 6.50 13.47 -2.76
CA ARG A 151 5.03 13.36 -2.83
C ARG A 151 4.36 14.22 -3.90
N LYS A 152 5.06 15.20 -4.49
CA LYS A 152 4.49 16.02 -5.56
C LYS A 152 4.10 15.09 -6.72
N ILE A 153 2.81 15.04 -7.03
CA ILE A 153 2.31 14.39 -8.23
C ILE A 153 2.62 15.32 -9.40
N SER A 154 3.22 14.77 -10.45
CA SER A 154 3.63 15.52 -11.64
C SER A 154 2.53 15.48 -12.70
N ASP A 155 2.28 16.65 -13.29
CA ASP A 155 1.41 16.79 -14.48
C ASP A 155 2.18 16.54 -15.79
N ASP A 156 3.50 16.28 -15.72
CA ASP A 156 4.29 15.90 -16.90
C ASP A 156 3.82 14.54 -17.43
N THR A 157 4.00 14.30 -18.74
CA THR A 157 3.78 12.98 -19.31
C THR A 157 4.80 11.98 -18.72
N PRO A 158 4.36 10.88 -18.10
CA PRO A 158 5.27 9.89 -17.54
C PRO A 158 6.05 9.17 -18.66
N PRO A 159 7.29 8.72 -18.39
CA PRO A 159 8.14 8.08 -19.39
C PRO A 159 7.64 6.70 -19.85
N TYR A 160 6.70 6.12 -19.12
CA TYR A 160 6.02 4.85 -19.40
C TYR A 160 4.66 4.84 -18.71
N THR A 161 3.81 3.88 -19.03
CA THR A 161 2.49 3.74 -18.40
C THR A 161 2.63 3.56 -16.89
N MET A 162 1.99 4.45 -16.15
CA MET A 162 1.87 4.36 -14.69
C MET A 162 0.49 3.83 -14.30
N PHE A 163 0.43 2.99 -13.26
CA PHE A 163 -0.82 2.46 -12.71
C PHE A 163 -1.26 3.20 -11.43
N GLY A 164 -0.37 3.98 -10.83
CA GLY A 164 -0.64 4.95 -9.77
C GLY A 164 -0.19 6.37 -10.14
N PRO A 165 -0.08 7.28 -9.14
CA PRO A 165 0.38 8.65 -9.35
C PRO A 165 1.80 8.71 -9.94
N TYR A 166 2.04 9.64 -10.85
CA TYR A 166 3.38 9.89 -11.38
C TYR A 166 4.14 10.88 -10.49
N HIS A 167 5.30 10.47 -9.99
CA HIS A 167 6.23 11.32 -9.26
C HIS A 167 7.50 11.50 -10.10
N SER A 168 7.87 12.75 -10.41
CA SER A 168 9.04 13.04 -11.24
C SER A 168 10.36 12.71 -10.52
N CYS A 169 10.35 12.74 -9.18
CA CYS A 169 11.51 12.64 -8.29
C CYS A 169 12.64 13.66 -8.62
N LYS A 170 12.34 14.70 -9.40
CA LYS A 170 13.29 15.78 -9.73
C LYS A 170 13.53 16.63 -8.49
N ARG A 171 14.75 17.15 -8.32
CA ARG A 171 15.09 18.08 -7.23
C ARG A 171 14.18 19.33 -7.21
N ALA A 172 13.83 19.85 -8.38
CA ALA A 172 12.94 21.03 -8.50
C ALA A 172 11.50 20.75 -8.03
N ASP A 173 11.11 19.48 -7.93
CA ASP A 173 9.80 19.03 -7.49
C ASP A 173 9.80 18.56 -6.02
N ALA A 174 10.92 18.73 -5.32
CA ALA A 174 11.01 18.43 -3.89
C ALA A 174 9.95 19.22 -3.11
N MET A 175 9.10 18.49 -2.40
CA MET A 175 7.96 19.05 -1.67
C MET A 175 7.95 18.53 -0.22
N PRO A 176 8.74 19.15 0.68
CA PRO A 176 8.77 18.78 2.10
C PRO A 176 7.38 18.78 2.74
N LEU A 177 7.25 18.06 3.85
CA LEU A 177 6.11 18.18 4.75
C LEU A 177 6.23 19.49 5.53
N LEU A 178 5.09 20.11 5.80
CA LEU A 178 4.98 21.21 6.74
C LEU A 178 4.50 20.60 8.07
N PRO A 179 5.32 20.61 9.14
CA PRO A 179 4.94 19.95 10.38
C PRO A 179 3.58 20.41 10.91
N GLY A 180 2.71 19.45 11.23
CA GLY A 180 1.34 19.70 11.70
C GLY A 180 0.30 20.03 10.62
N GLU A 181 0.70 20.25 9.36
CA GLU A 181 -0.25 20.48 8.25
C GLU A 181 -0.56 19.18 7.51
N VAL A 182 -1.80 19.08 7.00
CA VAL A 182 -2.22 17.90 6.24
C VAL A 182 -1.55 17.91 4.87
N ALA A 183 -0.89 16.80 4.53
CA ALA A 183 -0.28 16.54 3.24
C ALA A 183 -0.85 15.26 2.63
N GLN A 184 -1.07 15.27 1.31
CA GLN A 184 -1.40 14.07 0.58
C GLN A 184 -0.12 13.29 0.25
N ILE A 185 -0.15 11.99 0.52
CA ILE A 185 0.84 11.00 0.11
C ILE A 185 0.09 9.92 -0.66
N ALA A 186 0.44 9.69 -1.93
CA ALA A 186 -0.19 8.65 -2.73
C ALA A 186 0.86 7.93 -3.56
N PHE A 187 0.77 6.61 -3.66
CA PHE A 187 1.70 5.80 -4.45
C PHE A 187 1.07 4.43 -4.75
N ASP A 188 1.51 3.78 -5.82
CA ASP A 188 1.14 2.40 -6.09
C ASP A 188 1.99 1.41 -5.28
N LEU A 189 1.36 0.30 -4.91
CA LEU A 189 2.05 -0.89 -4.45
C LEU A 189 2.47 -1.71 -5.66
N PHE A 190 3.48 -2.57 -5.47
CA PHE A 190 3.94 -3.47 -6.53
C PHE A 190 2.80 -4.36 -7.05
N PRO A 191 2.81 -4.68 -8.35
CA PRO A 191 1.76 -5.45 -8.95
C PRO A 191 1.69 -6.85 -8.36
N ILE A 192 0.48 -7.37 -8.21
CA ILE A 192 0.22 -8.71 -7.69
C ILE A 192 -0.97 -9.32 -8.42
N SER A 193 -1.03 -10.65 -8.51
CA SER A 193 -2.25 -11.40 -8.78
C SER A 193 -2.47 -12.39 -7.64
N VAL A 194 -3.55 -12.22 -6.90
CA VAL A 194 -3.84 -13.00 -5.70
C VAL A 194 -5.34 -13.18 -5.53
N LEU A 195 -5.75 -14.37 -5.09
CA LEU A 195 -7.11 -14.70 -4.71
C LEU A 195 -7.22 -14.73 -3.19
N PHE A 196 -7.91 -13.74 -2.63
CA PHE A 196 -8.35 -13.78 -1.24
C PHE A 196 -9.59 -14.67 -1.13
N LYS A 197 -9.61 -15.56 -0.15
CA LYS A 197 -10.73 -16.47 0.09
C LYS A 197 -11.83 -15.82 0.93
N ALA A 198 -13.07 -16.26 0.72
CA ALA A 198 -14.16 -15.95 1.63
C ALA A 198 -13.76 -16.27 3.08
N GLY A 199 -14.12 -15.38 4.02
CA GLY A 199 -13.73 -15.44 5.42
C GLY A 199 -12.37 -14.83 5.76
N TRP A 200 -11.51 -14.53 4.77
CA TRP A 200 -10.27 -13.79 5.00
C TRP A 200 -10.55 -12.30 5.13
N ARG A 201 -9.62 -11.54 5.72
CA ARG A 201 -9.67 -10.07 5.73
C ARG A 201 -8.55 -9.50 4.89
N ILE A 202 -8.82 -8.34 4.33
CA ILE A 202 -7.83 -7.48 3.71
C ILE A 202 -7.31 -6.55 4.80
N ARG A 203 -5.99 -6.51 4.97
CA ARG A 203 -5.31 -5.58 5.87
C ARG A 203 -4.47 -4.61 5.07
N VAL A 204 -4.52 -3.33 5.47
CA VAL A 204 -3.52 -2.33 5.09
C VAL A 204 -2.73 -1.99 6.34
N ALA A 205 -1.42 -2.25 6.33
CA ALA A 205 -0.51 -1.85 7.39
C ALA A 205 0.39 -0.71 6.93
N ILE A 206 0.46 0.37 7.71
CA ILE A 206 1.25 1.57 7.42
C ILE A 206 2.44 1.62 8.37
N ALA A 207 3.62 1.84 7.80
CA ALA A 207 4.86 2.02 8.56
C ALA A 207 5.62 3.27 8.15
N GLY A 208 6.45 3.76 9.09
CA GLY A 208 7.35 4.90 8.88
C GLY A 208 8.81 4.51 8.66
N ALA A 209 9.14 3.23 8.78
CA ALA A 209 10.49 2.70 8.67
C ALA A 209 10.48 1.25 8.17
N ASP A 210 11.55 0.88 7.47
CA ASP A 210 11.98 -0.51 7.29
C ASP A 210 13.50 -0.52 7.32
N LYS A 211 14.06 -0.69 8.54
CA LYS A 211 15.50 -0.61 8.80
C LYS A 211 16.32 -1.67 8.04
N ASP A 212 15.67 -2.74 7.60
CA ASP A 212 16.33 -3.88 6.99
C ASP A 212 16.63 -3.63 5.51
N VAL A 213 15.95 -2.65 4.90
CA VAL A 213 16.05 -2.35 3.46
C VAL A 213 16.38 -0.88 3.18
N PHE A 214 15.82 0.05 3.95
CA PHE A 214 15.91 1.49 3.67
C PHE A 214 16.65 2.22 4.77
N ALA A 215 17.63 3.04 4.36
CA ALA A 215 18.35 3.89 5.31
C ALA A 215 17.39 4.93 5.93
N PRO A 216 17.50 5.19 7.24
CA PRO A 216 16.70 6.21 7.90
C PRO A 216 17.02 7.61 7.35
N ILE A 217 16.06 8.51 7.43
CA ILE A 217 16.25 9.92 7.07
C ILE A 217 16.75 10.66 8.32
N PRO A 218 17.95 11.28 8.29
CA PRO A 218 18.50 11.99 9.44
C PRO A 218 17.53 13.06 9.99
N GLY A 219 17.22 12.98 11.28
CA GLY A 219 16.31 13.88 11.98
C GLY A 219 14.82 13.61 11.74
N CYS A 220 14.48 12.53 11.04
CA CYS A 220 13.11 12.09 10.76
C CYS A 220 12.91 10.59 11.05
N GLU A 221 13.66 10.03 12.00
CA GLU A 221 13.71 8.58 12.26
C GLU A 221 12.49 8.05 13.03
N ALA A 222 11.89 8.88 13.88
CA ALA A 222 10.76 8.51 14.72
C ALA A 222 9.70 9.63 14.83
N PRO A 223 9.17 10.16 13.71
CA PRO A 223 8.11 11.15 13.76
C PRO A 223 6.81 10.55 14.31
N GLU A 224 5.95 11.43 14.80
CA GLU A 224 4.53 11.11 14.96
C GLU A 224 3.84 11.43 13.64
N ILE A 225 3.10 10.47 13.11
CA ILE A 225 2.29 10.59 11.90
C ILE A 225 0.82 10.50 12.34
N THR A 226 0.02 11.48 11.98
CA THR A 226 -1.44 11.40 12.11
C THR A 226 -2.05 11.09 10.75
N VAL A 227 -2.79 9.99 10.62
CA VAL A 227 -3.53 9.64 9.40
C VAL A 227 -4.97 10.14 9.52
N GLU A 228 -5.36 11.02 8.61
CA GLU A 228 -6.72 11.55 8.55
C GLU A 228 -7.65 10.55 7.85
N ARG A 229 -8.86 10.36 8.41
CA ARG A 229 -9.87 9.40 7.92
C ARG A 229 -11.29 9.95 8.07
N ASN A 230 -11.46 11.21 7.68
CA ASN A 230 -12.71 11.96 7.84
C ASN A 230 -13.23 12.43 6.48
N ALA A 231 -14.44 13.01 6.47
CA ALA A 231 -15.14 13.40 5.24
C ALA A 231 -14.35 14.39 4.37
N SER A 232 -13.55 15.27 4.99
CA SER A 232 -12.70 16.26 4.29
C SER A 232 -11.38 15.66 3.81
N TYR A 233 -10.81 14.74 4.59
CA TYR A 233 -9.52 14.12 4.34
C TYR A 233 -9.66 12.60 4.37
N GLN A 234 -10.07 12.06 3.23
CA GLN A 234 -10.36 10.64 3.07
C GLN A 234 -9.08 9.90 2.69
N SER A 235 -8.55 9.08 3.61
CA SER A 235 -7.50 8.12 3.29
C SER A 235 -8.12 6.79 2.86
N PHE A 236 -7.60 6.18 1.80
CA PHE A 236 -8.16 4.97 1.20
C PHE A 236 -7.11 4.21 0.38
N ILE A 237 -7.40 2.94 0.10
CA ILE A 237 -6.70 2.14 -0.90
C ILE A 237 -7.65 1.79 -2.05
N ASP A 238 -7.21 1.97 -3.29
CA ASP A 238 -7.89 1.48 -4.48
C ASP A 238 -7.32 0.12 -4.88
N LEU A 239 -8.16 -0.93 -4.90
CA LEU A 239 -7.77 -2.30 -5.19
C LEU A 239 -8.23 -2.69 -6.62
N PRO A 240 -7.35 -3.23 -7.48
CA PRO A 240 -7.73 -3.68 -8.81
C PRO A 240 -8.40 -5.07 -8.74
N THR A 241 -9.69 -5.11 -8.39
CA THR A 241 -10.44 -6.35 -8.23
C THR A 241 -10.91 -6.89 -9.58
N ILE A 242 -10.94 -8.21 -9.72
CA ILE A 242 -11.44 -8.90 -10.91
C ILE A 242 -12.83 -9.43 -10.62
N LEU A 243 -13.82 -8.98 -11.40
CA LEU A 243 -15.17 -9.54 -11.33
C LEU A 243 -15.18 -10.92 -12.00
N GLY A 244 -15.71 -11.91 -11.28
CA GLY A 244 -15.92 -13.27 -11.76
C GLY A 244 -17.00 -13.38 -12.84
#